data_AF-A0A2N6FFX1-F1
#
_entry.id   AF-A0A2N6FFX1-F1
#
_cell.length_a   1.000
_cell.length_b   1.000
_cell.length_c   1.000
_cell.angle_alpha   90.00
_cell.angle_beta   90.00
_cell.angle_gamma   90.00
#
_symmetry.space_group_name_H-M   'P 1'
#
loop_
_entity.id
_entity.type
_entity.pdbx_description
1 polymer ?
#
loop_
_entity_poly.entity_id
_entity_poly.type
_entity_poly.pdbx_seq_one_letter_code
_entity_poly.pdbx_strand_id
1 'polypeptide(L)' 'MQEKRKFHRVPFQCQTQVKCGNRTYSGELLDISMKGALLLVRD' A
#
# COMPACT_ATOMS: atom_id res chain seq x y z
N MET A 1 21.27 -10.52 6.62
CA MET A 1 20.41 -9.40 7.03
C MET A 1 19.09 -10.00 7.48
N GLN A 2 18.79 -10.03 8.79
CA GLN A 2 17.56 -10.67 9.28
C GLN A 2 16.32 -9.88 8.85
N GLU A 3 15.33 -10.59 8.31
CA GLU A 3 14.03 -10.04 7.96
C GLU A 3 13.35 -9.52 9.23
N LYS A 4 13.11 -8.20 9.28
CA LYS A 4 12.46 -7.55 10.45
C LYS A 4 10.94 -7.53 10.32
N ARG A 5 10.39 -7.84 9.14
CA ARG A 5 8.95 -7.78 8.88
C ARG A 5 8.27 -9.02 9.45
N LYS A 6 7.28 -8.80 10.32
CA LYS A 6 6.46 -9.88 10.89
C LYS A 6 5.44 -10.48 9.90
N PHE A 7 5.15 -9.77 8.81
CA PHE A 7 4.16 -10.18 7.82
C PHE A 7 4.80 -10.20 6.43
N HIS A 8 4.59 -11.31 5.72
CA HIS A 8 4.94 -11.44 4.32
C HIS A 8 4.14 -10.43 3.48
N ARG A 9 4.80 -9.83 2.48
CA ARG A 9 4.16 -8.90 1.55
C ARG A 9 3.98 -9.61 0.22
N VAL A 10 2.76 -9.56 -0.30
CA VAL A 10 2.38 -10.13 -1.60
C VAL A 10 2.37 -8.99 -2.62
N PRO A 11 3.14 -9.08 -3.73
CA PRO A 11 3.03 -8.14 -4.84
C PRO A 11 1.59 -8.13 -5.35
N PHE A 12 0.97 -6.95 -5.41
CA PHE A 12 -0.42 -6.81 -5.80
C PHE A 12 -0.65 -5.45 -6.45
N GLN A 13 -0.63 -5.42 -7.78
CA GLN A 13 -0.81 -4.21 -8.57
C GLN A 13 -2.29 -3.95 -8.85
N CYS A 14 -2.83 -2.88 -8.27
CA CYS A 14 -4.18 -2.44 -8.58
C CYS A 14 -4.37 -0.94 -8.40
N GLN A 15 -5.39 -0.38 -9.07
CA GLN A 15 -5.85 0.98 -8.81
C GLN A 15 -6.41 1.09 -7.39
N THR A 16 -6.04 2.12 -6.65
CA THR A 16 -6.45 2.33 -5.26
C THR A 16 -6.71 3.80 -4.97
N GLN A 17 -7.60 4.06 -4.01
CA GLN A 17 -7.83 5.37 -3.44
C GLN A 17 -7.55 5.37 -1.93
N VAL A 18 -6.92 6.43 -1.43
CA VAL A 18 -6.71 6.67 0.01
C VAL A 18 -7.48 7.91 0.41
N LYS A 19 -8.34 7.77 1.42
CA LYS A 19 -9.08 8.89 2.00
C LYS A 19 -8.40 9.37 3.29
N CYS A 20 -8.07 10.65 3.35
CA CYS A 20 -7.52 11.30 4.54
C CYS A 20 -8.33 12.58 4.83
N GLY A 21 -9.21 12.51 5.84
CA GLY A 21 -10.18 13.56 6.10
C GLY A 21 -11.08 13.83 4.89
N ASN A 22 -11.01 15.05 4.35
CA ASN A 22 -11.78 15.50 3.18
C ASN A 22 -11.03 15.38 1.86
N ARG A 23 -9.82 14.81 1.85
CA ARG A 23 -9.01 14.61 0.65
C ARG A 23 -9.02 13.14 0.23
N THR A 24 -9.11 12.91 -1.08
CA THR A 24 -8.99 11.59 -1.69
C THR A 24 -7.79 11.61 -2.62
N TYR A 25 -6.86 10.69 -2.38
CA TYR A 25 -5.65 10.49 -3.16
C TYR A 25 -5.83 9.28 -4.04
N SER A 26 -5.57 9.40 -5.34
CA SER A 26 -5.56 8.26 -6.26
C SER A 26 -4.14 7.72 -6.42
N GLY A 27 -4.02 6.43 -6.66
CA GLY A 27 -2.72 5.80 -6.83
C GLY A 27 -2.79 4.34 -7.20
N GLU A 28 -1.64 3.69 -7.11
CA GLU A 28 -1.45 2.29 -7.43
C GLU A 28 -0.92 1.55 -6.21
N LEU A 29 -1.61 0.48 -5.80
CA LEU A 29 -1.09 -0.46 -4.82
C LEU A 29 0.05 -1.23 -5.46
N LEU A 30 1.17 -1.40 -4.75
CA LEU A 30 2.33 -2.14 -5.23
C LEU A 30 2.43 -3.50 -4.54
N ASP A 31 2.17 -3.53 -3.23
CA ASP A 31 2.10 -4.75 -2.44
C ASP A 31 1.15 -4.61 -1.24
N ILE A 32 0.74 -5.74 -0.70
CA ILE A 32 -0.10 -5.81 0.50
C ILE A 32 0.35 -6.93 1.44
N SER A 33 0.10 -6.74 2.73
CA SER A 33 0.32 -7.71 3.79
C SER A 33 -0.85 -7.66 4.78
N MET A 34 -0.91 -8.64 5.68
CA MET A 34 -1.95 -8.71 6.71
C MET A 34 -2.07 -7.46 7.60
N LYS A 35 -1.03 -6.62 7.69
CA LYS A 35 -1.01 -5.41 8.53
C LYS A 35 -0.43 -4.19 7.83
N GLY A 36 -0.45 -4.14 6.51
CA GLY A 36 0.02 -2.95 5.79
C GLY A 36 0.01 -3.09 4.28
N ALA A 37 -0.04 -1.96 3.60
CA ALA A 37 -0.01 -1.81 2.15
C ALA A 37 1.09 -0.83 1.74
N LEU A 38 1.63 -0.96 0.53
CA LEU A 38 2.56 0.00 -0.06
C LEU A 38 1.92 0.55 -1.32
N LEU A 39 1.82 1.88 -1.41
CA LEU A 39 1.14 2.55 -2.51
C LEU A 39 2.07 3.59 -3.14
N LEU A 40 1.95 3.75 -4.44
CA LEU A 40 2.46 4.90 -5.18
C LEU A 40 1.30 5.90 -5.38
N VAL A 41 1.34 7.01 -4.65
CA VAL A 41 0.35 8.10 -4.77
C VAL A 41 0.71 8.96 -5.98
N ARG A 42 -0.29 9.33 -6.79
CA ARG A 42 -0.16 10.29 -7.89
C ARG A 42 -1.11 11.44 -7.59
N ASP A 43 -0.57 12.57 -7.12
CA ASP A 43 -1.28 13.84 -6.97
C ASP A 43 -1.20 14.64 -8.28
#